data_AF-A0A517X3X8-F1
#
_entry.id   AF-A0A517X3X8-F1
#
_cell.length_a   1.000
_cell.length_b   1.000
_cell.length_c   1.000
_cell.angle_alpha   90.00
_cell.angle_beta   90.00
_cell.angle_gamma   90.00
#
_symmetry.space_group_name_H-M   'P 1'
#
loop_
_entity.id
_entity.type
_entity.pdbx_description
1 polymer ?
#
loop_
_entity_poly.entity_id
_entity_poly.type
_entity_poly.pdbx_seq_one_letter_code
_entity_poly.pdbx_strand_id
1 'polypeptide(L)'
;MAMAISSILIVALGGIVTATQSAWSHTKGIEDSQAQVTAAFDRIKMMVSQAGVYQISGQPPQVGLAVVTHSWNSMDIANTLVVWAGGRNGGINNNGILARLPNINELLIYTIDPNDSHNLVEIALPGVNSTIDFNSPSFNSTIRSVIQSNSAESALLSNRVKKTQFMLSGSPWGPSTGNIRFEIIKTPSDASLSGVNPGTSAWMELPWPQGTASANSGLRQVTINYEMQFESTERSSLNDINSSTALPFFGSSSRYYAHTP
;
A
#
# COMPACT_ATOMS: atom_id res chain seq x y z
N MET A 1 -59.12 23.34 9.29
CA MET A 1 -58.50 22.21 10.01
C MET A 1 -57.97 21.11 9.09
N ALA A 2 -58.72 20.66 8.06
CA ALA A 2 -58.24 19.62 7.12
C ALA A 2 -56.93 19.97 6.37
N MET A 3 -56.74 21.25 5.98
CA MET A 3 -55.53 21.73 5.30
C MET A 3 -54.27 21.64 6.19
N ALA A 4 -54.39 21.91 7.50
CA ALA A 4 -53.27 21.88 8.44
C ALA A 4 -52.83 20.44 8.78
N ILE A 5 -53.80 19.51 8.88
CA ILE A 5 -53.51 18.09 9.09
C ILE A 5 -52.81 17.51 7.85
N SER A 6 -53.28 17.87 6.65
CA SER A 6 -52.67 17.43 5.39
C SER A 6 -51.25 17.97 5.21
N SER A 7 -50.98 19.24 5.56
CA SER A 7 -49.63 19.80 5.49
C SER A 7 -48.64 19.14 6.47
N ILE A 8 -49.08 18.81 7.69
CA ILE A 8 -48.26 18.09 8.66
C ILE A 8 -47.93 16.68 8.17
N LEU A 9 -48.91 15.98 7.58
CA LEU A 9 -48.72 14.66 6.99
C LEU A 9 -47.73 14.69 5.81
N ILE A 10 -47.82 15.69 4.94
CA ILE A 10 -46.89 15.86 3.81
C ILE A 10 -45.47 16.14 4.31
N VAL A 11 -45.31 16.99 5.32
CA VAL A 11 -43.98 17.27 5.92
C VAL A 11 -43.40 16.04 6.61
N ALA A 12 -44.22 15.29 7.35
CA ALA A 12 -43.79 14.07 8.01
C ALA A 12 -43.37 12.99 6.99
N LEU A 13 -44.16 12.78 5.93
CA LEU A 13 -43.82 11.87 4.84
C LEU A 13 -42.56 12.32 4.09
N GLY A 14 -42.43 13.61 3.82
CA GLY A 14 -41.22 14.19 3.23
C GLY A 14 -39.98 13.95 4.09
N GLY A 15 -40.09 14.12 5.41
CA GLY A 15 -39.01 13.84 6.36
C GLY A 15 -38.62 12.36 6.43
N ILE A 16 -39.59 11.45 6.36
CA ILE A 16 -39.32 10.00 6.34
C ILE A 16 -38.64 9.61 5.03
N VAL A 17 -39.07 10.17 3.89
CA VAL A 17 -38.47 9.89 2.58
C VAL A 17 -37.02 10.39 2.53
N THR A 18 -36.74 11.60 3.01
CA THR A 18 -35.36 12.12 3.05
C THR A 18 -34.46 11.33 4.00
N ALA A 19 -34.98 10.94 5.18
CA ALA A 19 -34.26 10.09 6.12
C ALA A 19 -33.96 8.70 5.52
N THR A 20 -34.93 8.09 4.85
CA THR A 20 -34.76 6.78 4.19
C THR A 20 -33.76 6.87 3.04
N GLN A 21 -33.85 7.91 2.22
CA GLN A 21 -32.91 8.14 1.12
C GLN A 21 -31.48 8.35 1.64
N SER A 22 -31.32 9.12 2.72
CA SER A 22 -30.03 9.35 3.36
C SER A 22 -29.47 8.05 3.94
N ALA A 23 -30.27 7.28 4.69
CA ALA A 23 -29.87 6.00 5.25
C ALA A 23 -29.47 4.99 4.16
N TRP A 24 -30.23 4.94 3.06
CA TRP A 24 -29.91 4.10 1.91
C TRP A 24 -28.60 4.53 1.24
N SER A 25 -28.41 5.82 0.97
CA SER A 25 -27.17 6.32 0.36
C SER A 25 -25.94 6.05 1.23
N HIS A 26 -26.08 6.17 2.55
CA HIS A 26 -25.01 5.88 3.49
C HIS A 26 -24.67 4.38 3.50
N THR A 27 -25.69 3.52 3.58
CA THR A 27 -25.49 2.06 3.58
C THR A 27 -24.86 1.58 2.29
N LYS A 28 -25.39 2.02 1.14
CA LYS A 28 -24.80 1.74 -0.17
C LYS A 28 -23.36 2.23 -0.28
N GLY A 29 -23.09 3.44 0.21
CA GLY A 29 -21.75 4.00 0.22
C GLY A 29 -20.75 3.13 0.99
N ILE A 30 -21.14 2.61 2.16
CA ILE A 30 -20.31 1.68 2.94
C ILE A 30 -20.04 0.40 2.16
N GLU A 31 -21.06 -0.21 1.56
CA GLU A 31 -20.92 -1.43 0.76
C GLU A 31 -19.96 -1.23 -0.42
N ASP A 32 -20.15 -0.14 -1.17
CA ASP A 32 -19.29 0.21 -2.32
C ASP A 32 -17.84 0.46 -1.88
N SER A 33 -17.64 1.18 -0.76
CA SER A 33 -16.33 1.43 -0.18
C SER A 33 -15.65 0.12 0.22
N GLN A 34 -16.35 -0.76 0.93
CA GLN A 34 -15.82 -2.06 1.34
C GLN A 34 -15.45 -2.95 0.15
N ALA A 35 -16.26 -2.96 -0.92
CA ALA A 35 -15.98 -3.71 -2.13
C ALA A 35 -14.70 -3.21 -2.83
N GLN A 36 -14.54 -1.89 -2.99
CA GLN A 36 -13.33 -1.31 -3.59
C GLN A 36 -12.08 -1.59 -2.75
N VAL A 37 -12.16 -1.45 -1.42
CA VAL A 37 -11.04 -1.74 -0.51
C VAL A 37 -10.62 -3.20 -0.60
N THR A 38 -11.60 -4.11 -0.59
CA THR A 38 -11.33 -5.55 -0.69
C THR A 38 -10.62 -5.88 -2.00
N ALA A 39 -11.09 -5.33 -3.12
CA ALA A 39 -10.45 -5.53 -4.43
C ALA A 39 -9.01 -4.97 -4.48
N ALA A 40 -8.78 -3.78 -3.91
CA ALA A 40 -7.45 -3.18 -3.83
C ALA A 40 -6.50 -4.00 -2.95
N PHE A 41 -6.98 -4.46 -1.79
CA PHE A 41 -6.20 -5.28 -0.86
C PHE A 41 -5.88 -6.64 -1.43
N ASP A 42 -6.83 -7.30 -2.11
CA ASP A 42 -6.61 -8.57 -2.79
C ASP A 42 -5.59 -8.43 -3.93
N ARG A 43 -5.64 -7.32 -4.67
CA ARG A 43 -4.66 -7.01 -5.71
C ARG A 43 -3.25 -6.84 -5.13
N ILE A 44 -3.10 -6.06 -4.06
CA ILE A 44 -1.81 -5.88 -3.36
C ILE A 44 -1.31 -7.21 -2.81
N LYS A 45 -2.19 -7.98 -2.15
CA LYS A 45 -1.88 -9.29 -1.57
C LYS A 45 -1.38 -10.28 -2.61
N MET A 46 -2.07 -10.35 -3.75
CA MET A 46 -1.67 -11.20 -4.86
C MET A 46 -0.27 -10.83 -5.35
N MET A 47 0.02 -9.54 -5.56
CA MET A 47 1.33 -9.11 -6.05
C MET A 47 2.46 -9.29 -5.03
N VAL A 48 2.21 -9.00 -3.76
CA VAL A 48 3.18 -9.23 -2.67
C VAL A 48 3.51 -10.73 -2.56
N SER A 49 2.50 -11.61 -2.69
CA SER A 49 2.72 -13.06 -2.65
C SER A 49 3.59 -13.58 -3.81
N GLN A 50 3.60 -12.86 -4.93
CA GLN A 50 4.38 -13.16 -6.12
C GLN A 50 5.67 -12.34 -6.23
N ALA A 51 6.04 -11.59 -5.19
CA ALA A 51 7.25 -10.80 -5.20
C ALA A 51 8.49 -11.66 -5.46
N GLY A 52 9.32 -11.20 -6.39
CA GLY A 52 10.55 -11.85 -6.81
C GLY A 52 11.62 -11.81 -5.73
N VAL A 53 12.52 -12.78 -5.81
CA VAL A 53 13.72 -12.84 -4.96
C VAL A 53 14.91 -12.78 -5.89
N TYR A 54 15.85 -11.88 -5.61
CA TYR A 54 17.09 -11.78 -6.35
C TYR A 54 18.29 -12.01 -5.44
N GLN A 55 19.39 -12.42 -6.04
CA GLN A 55 20.66 -12.59 -5.36
C GLN A 55 21.79 -12.10 -6.25
N ILE A 56 22.53 -11.10 -5.79
CA ILE A 56 23.77 -10.68 -6.46
C ILE A 56 24.91 -11.55 -5.93
N SER A 57 25.88 -11.86 -6.78
CA SER A 57 27.06 -12.64 -6.37
C SER A 57 27.72 -12.04 -5.13
N GLY A 58 27.91 -12.85 -4.09
CA GLY A 58 28.51 -12.42 -2.83
C GLY A 58 27.56 -11.68 -1.88
N GLN A 59 26.26 -11.65 -2.17
CA GLN A 59 25.24 -11.12 -1.27
C GLN A 59 24.16 -12.17 -0.96
N PRO A 60 23.53 -12.10 0.23
CA PRO A 60 22.40 -12.94 0.55
C PRO A 60 21.17 -12.62 -0.34
N PRO A 61 20.27 -13.59 -0.59
CA PRO A 61 19.03 -13.35 -1.31
C PRO A 61 18.16 -12.29 -0.66
N GLN A 62 17.54 -11.47 -1.50
CA GLN A 62 16.68 -10.37 -1.11
C GLN A 62 15.36 -10.43 -1.86
N VAL A 63 14.28 -10.12 -1.14
CA VAL A 63 12.96 -9.98 -1.75
C VAL A 63 12.82 -8.58 -2.33
N GLY A 64 12.23 -8.47 -3.52
CA GLY A 64 11.91 -7.18 -4.13
C GLY A 64 10.65 -6.56 -3.52
N LEU A 65 10.68 -6.26 -2.23
CA LEU A 65 9.65 -5.53 -1.50
C LEU A 65 10.31 -4.38 -0.75
N ALA A 66 9.80 -3.17 -0.94
CA ALA A 66 10.24 -2.00 -0.20
C ALA A 66 9.09 -1.04 0.07
N VAL A 67 9.21 -0.30 1.16
CA VAL A 67 8.32 0.80 1.50
C VAL A 67 9.10 2.09 1.37
N VAL A 68 8.60 3.00 0.54
CA VAL A 68 9.20 4.30 0.29
C VAL A 68 8.50 5.35 1.15
N THR A 69 9.31 6.14 1.85
CA THR A 69 8.84 7.26 2.65
C THR A 69 8.89 8.55 1.85
N HIS A 70 7.88 9.39 2.08
CA HIS A 70 7.84 10.76 1.59
C HIS A 70 8.02 11.71 2.77
N SER A 71 9.05 12.54 2.72
CA SER A 71 9.30 13.57 3.73
C SER A 71 8.32 14.74 3.56
N TRP A 72 7.59 15.02 4.61
CA TRP A 72 6.52 15.99 4.75
C TRP A 72 6.91 16.99 5.83
N ASN A 73 7.53 18.10 5.42
CA ASN A 73 8.19 19.04 6.32
C ASN A 73 9.19 18.31 7.24
N SER A 74 8.79 17.99 8.47
CA SER A 74 9.59 17.31 9.49
C SER A 74 9.11 15.89 9.82
N MET A 75 8.18 15.32 9.04
CA MET A 75 7.63 13.97 9.25
C MET A 75 7.85 13.11 8.01
N ASP A 76 8.23 11.84 8.18
CA ASP A 76 8.29 10.88 7.07
C ASP A 76 7.05 10.01 7.05
N ILE A 77 6.34 10.01 5.92
CA ILE A 77 5.13 9.22 5.71
C ILE A 77 5.44 8.07 4.77
N ALA A 78 5.29 6.85 5.26
CA ALA A 78 5.46 5.62 4.51
C ALA A 78 4.21 5.32 3.66
N ASN A 79 3.99 6.08 2.59
CA ASN A 79 2.75 6.02 1.78
C ASN A 79 2.89 5.27 0.46
N THR A 80 4.07 4.72 0.16
CA THR A 80 4.36 4.08 -1.13
C THR A 80 4.93 2.69 -0.91
N LEU A 81 4.29 1.67 -1.49
CA LEU A 81 4.76 0.29 -1.52
C LEU A 81 5.30 -0.04 -2.91
N VAL A 82 6.50 -0.59 -2.98
CA VAL A 82 7.15 -1.05 -4.20
C VAL A 82 7.24 -2.57 -4.16
N VAL A 83 6.72 -3.21 -5.20
CA VAL A 83 6.71 -4.66 -5.38
C VAL A 83 7.36 -5.01 -6.70
N TRP A 84 8.42 -5.80 -6.67
CA TRP A 84 8.97 -6.41 -7.87
C TRP A 84 8.19 -7.69 -8.19
N ALA A 85 7.21 -7.57 -9.07
CA ALA A 85 6.30 -8.67 -9.43
C ALA A 85 6.52 -9.18 -10.86
N GLY A 86 7.32 -8.50 -11.69
CA GLY A 86 7.42 -8.79 -13.14
C GLY A 86 6.47 -7.93 -13.97
N GLY A 87 6.12 -6.74 -13.48
CA GLY A 87 5.16 -5.83 -14.09
C GLY A 87 3.71 -6.19 -13.74
N ARG A 88 2.76 -5.64 -14.50
CA ARG A 88 1.30 -5.71 -14.19
C ARG A 88 0.71 -7.11 -14.18
N ASN A 89 1.33 -8.04 -14.92
CA ASN A 89 0.89 -9.42 -15.01
C ASN A 89 1.44 -10.32 -13.90
N GLY A 90 2.41 -9.83 -13.11
CA GLY A 90 3.03 -10.62 -12.06
C GLY A 90 3.88 -11.78 -12.59
N GLY A 91 4.06 -12.80 -11.75
CA GLY A 91 4.67 -14.07 -12.14
C GLY A 91 6.20 -14.14 -12.10
N ILE A 92 6.91 -13.09 -11.65
CA ILE A 92 8.38 -13.14 -11.53
C ILE A 92 8.86 -14.25 -10.58
N ASN A 93 8.07 -14.60 -9.57
CA ASN A 93 8.39 -15.67 -8.62
C ASN A 93 8.54 -17.06 -9.26
N ASN A 94 7.90 -17.31 -10.41
CA ASN A 94 8.00 -18.58 -11.14
C ASN A 94 9.42 -18.83 -11.66
N ASN A 95 10.25 -17.78 -11.75
CA ASN A 95 11.63 -17.87 -12.20
C ASN A 95 12.61 -18.22 -11.06
N GLY A 96 12.11 -18.42 -9.84
CA GLY A 96 12.95 -18.71 -8.67
C GLY A 96 13.77 -17.51 -8.21
N ILE A 97 14.99 -17.76 -7.75
CA ILE A 97 15.95 -16.73 -7.35
C ILE A 97 16.71 -16.26 -8.59
N LEU A 98 16.61 -14.97 -8.90
CA LEU A 98 17.26 -14.39 -10.08
C LEU A 98 18.62 -13.78 -9.74
N ALA A 99 19.65 -14.14 -10.50
CA ALA A 99 21.02 -13.66 -10.31
C ALA A 99 21.28 -12.26 -10.92
N ARG A 100 20.36 -11.31 -10.72
CA ARG A 100 20.43 -9.94 -11.27
C ARG A 100 19.62 -8.95 -10.44
N LEU A 101 19.89 -7.67 -10.63
CA LEU A 101 19.03 -6.62 -10.10
C LEU A 101 17.65 -6.60 -10.79
N PRO A 102 16.59 -6.22 -10.05
CA PRO A 102 15.29 -5.88 -10.63
C PRO A 102 15.40 -4.76 -11.67
N ASN A 103 14.58 -4.81 -12.71
CA ASN A 103 14.41 -3.69 -13.63
C ASN A 103 13.19 -2.85 -13.23
N ILE A 104 13.20 -1.55 -13.52
CA ILE A 104 12.10 -0.64 -13.15
C ILE A 104 10.78 -1.01 -13.86
N ASN A 105 10.84 -1.48 -15.11
CA ASN A 105 9.68 -1.98 -15.85
C ASN A 105 9.02 -3.23 -15.25
N GLU A 106 9.71 -3.95 -14.37
CA GLU A 106 9.19 -5.12 -13.66
C GLU A 106 8.55 -4.77 -12.32
N LEU A 107 8.57 -3.49 -11.92
CA LEU A 107 8.00 -3.02 -10.67
C LEU A 107 6.51 -2.69 -10.81
N LEU A 108 5.80 -2.92 -9.72
CA LEU A 108 4.50 -2.34 -9.44
C LEU A 108 4.60 -1.49 -8.18
N ILE A 109 4.09 -0.27 -8.28
CA ILE A 109 4.15 0.71 -7.21
C ILE A 109 2.72 1.04 -6.80
N TYR A 110 2.41 0.83 -5.52
CA TYR A 110 1.13 1.20 -4.92
C TYR A 110 1.33 2.49 -4.13
N THR A 111 0.64 3.54 -4.53
CA THR A 111 0.75 4.86 -3.90
C THR A 111 -0.50 5.67 -4.15
N ILE A 112 -0.53 6.87 -3.58
CA ILE A 112 -1.56 7.87 -3.86
C ILE A 112 -1.20 8.60 -5.16
N ASP A 113 -2.19 8.86 -5.99
CA ASP A 113 -2.00 9.65 -7.22
C ASP A 113 -1.43 11.03 -6.88
N PRO A 114 -0.26 11.41 -7.45
CA PRO A 114 0.34 12.73 -7.24
C PRO A 114 -0.58 13.89 -7.62
N ASN A 115 -1.51 13.68 -8.57
CA ASN A 115 -2.43 14.70 -9.03
C ASN A 115 -3.71 14.79 -8.19
N ASP A 116 -4.10 13.68 -7.55
CA ASP A 116 -5.33 13.63 -6.76
C ASP A 116 -5.24 12.66 -5.59
N SER A 117 -5.09 13.21 -4.39
CA SER A 117 -4.78 12.41 -3.21
C SER A 117 -5.89 11.48 -2.70
N HIS A 118 -7.06 11.49 -3.34
CA HIS A 118 -8.14 10.52 -3.08
C HIS A 118 -7.98 9.20 -3.82
N ASN A 119 -7.11 9.18 -4.83
CA ASN A 119 -6.96 8.02 -5.69
C ASN A 119 -5.81 7.15 -5.18
N LEU A 120 -6.13 5.92 -4.79
CA LEU A 120 -5.15 4.85 -4.69
C LEU A 120 -4.88 4.31 -6.08
N VAL A 121 -3.63 4.31 -6.50
CA VAL A 121 -3.21 3.89 -7.84
C VAL A 121 -2.16 2.78 -7.79
N GLU A 122 -2.20 1.92 -8.80
CA GLU A 122 -1.14 0.98 -9.17
C GLU A 122 -0.39 1.56 -10.38
N ILE A 123 0.88 1.88 -10.18
CA ILE A 123 1.76 2.46 -11.19
C ILE A 123 2.71 1.40 -11.72
N ALA A 124 2.78 1.29 -13.05
CA ALA A 124 3.73 0.48 -13.79
C ALA A 124 4.58 1.37 -14.71
N LEU A 125 5.80 0.93 -15.05
CA LEU A 125 6.74 1.71 -15.86
C LEU A 125 7.29 0.91 -17.06
N PRO A 126 6.44 0.46 -17.99
CA PRO A 126 6.83 -0.52 -19.00
C PRO A 126 7.98 -0.06 -19.92
N GLY A 127 8.13 1.26 -20.12
CA GLY A 127 9.19 1.83 -20.95
C GLY A 127 10.57 2.00 -20.28
N VAL A 128 10.70 1.69 -18.99
CA VAL A 128 11.93 1.98 -18.22
C VAL A 128 12.75 0.72 -17.95
N ASN A 129 13.77 0.47 -18.76
CA ASN A 129 14.59 -0.75 -18.71
C ASN A 129 15.83 -0.66 -17.79
N SER A 130 15.99 0.42 -17.02
CA SER A 130 17.11 0.55 -16.10
C SER A 130 16.94 -0.35 -14.88
N THR A 131 18.04 -0.87 -14.35
CA THR A 131 18.09 -1.65 -13.12
C THR A 131 17.90 -0.77 -11.88
N ILE A 132 17.37 -1.35 -10.81
CA ILE A 132 17.24 -0.71 -9.50
C ILE A 132 17.71 -1.65 -8.38
N ASP A 133 18.40 -1.10 -7.40
CA ASP A 133 18.82 -1.82 -6.18
C ASP A 133 17.99 -1.34 -4.98
N PHE A 134 17.31 -2.28 -4.32
CA PHE A 134 16.44 -2.00 -3.17
C PHE A 134 17.23 -1.57 -1.92
N ASN A 135 18.55 -1.80 -1.84
CA ASN A 135 19.38 -1.30 -0.74
C ASN A 135 20.11 0.00 -1.07
N SER A 136 19.96 0.52 -2.30
CA SER A 136 20.64 1.75 -2.68
C SER A 136 20.14 2.89 -1.79
N PRO A 137 21.04 3.74 -1.25
CA PRO A 137 20.64 4.96 -0.53
C PRO A 137 19.78 5.90 -1.39
N SER A 138 19.89 5.81 -2.72
CA SER A 138 19.09 6.59 -3.67
C SER A 138 17.74 5.96 -4.01
N PHE A 139 17.41 4.77 -3.51
CA PHE A 139 16.20 4.05 -3.88
C PHE A 139 14.93 4.91 -3.71
N ASN A 140 14.78 5.54 -2.54
CA ASN A 140 13.61 6.37 -2.24
C ASN A 140 13.48 7.60 -3.15
N SER A 141 14.59 8.24 -3.54
CA SER A 141 14.55 9.39 -4.46
C SER A 141 14.31 8.95 -5.90
N THR A 142 14.89 7.82 -6.32
CA THR A 142 14.63 7.22 -7.63
C THR A 142 13.16 6.86 -7.80
N ILE A 143 12.56 6.16 -6.84
CA ILE A 143 11.14 5.76 -6.90
C ILE A 143 10.21 6.99 -6.97
N ARG A 144 10.46 8.01 -6.14
CA ARG A 144 9.68 9.26 -6.17
C ARG A 144 9.77 9.97 -7.52
N SER A 145 10.94 9.99 -8.14
CA SER A 145 11.15 10.60 -9.45
C SER A 145 10.42 9.84 -10.58
N VAL A 146 10.50 8.50 -10.58
CA VAL A 146 9.88 7.71 -11.66
C VAL A 146 8.36 7.73 -11.61
N ILE A 147 7.75 7.79 -10.43
CA ILE A 147 6.30 7.95 -10.25
C ILE A 147 5.77 9.20 -10.95
N GLN A 148 6.56 10.28 -10.98
CA GLN A 148 6.20 11.56 -11.59
C GLN A 148 6.59 11.64 -13.07
N SER A 149 7.22 10.61 -13.62
CA SER A 149 7.71 10.62 -15.00
C SER A 149 6.58 10.35 -16.00
N ASN A 150 6.73 10.85 -17.24
CA ASN A 150 5.79 10.58 -18.33
C ASN A 150 5.76 9.11 -18.77
N SER A 151 6.69 8.28 -18.27
CA SER A 151 6.74 6.83 -18.54
C SER A 151 5.90 6.02 -17.55
N ALA A 152 5.31 6.67 -16.53
CA ALA A 152 4.48 6.03 -15.54
C ALA A 152 3.05 5.82 -16.06
N GLU A 153 2.57 4.58 -16.02
CA GLU A 153 1.20 4.20 -16.33
C GLU A 153 0.45 3.88 -15.04
N SER A 154 -0.46 4.78 -14.67
CA SER A 154 -1.31 4.64 -13.48
C SER A 154 -2.61 3.91 -13.80
N ALA A 155 -2.97 2.92 -12.99
CA ALA A 155 -4.30 2.34 -12.96
C ALA A 155 -4.97 2.64 -11.61
N LEU A 156 -6.22 3.09 -11.65
CA LEU A 156 -7.00 3.40 -10.46
C LEU A 156 -7.40 2.10 -9.75
N LEU A 157 -7.06 1.99 -8.46
CA LEU A 157 -7.53 0.91 -7.59
C LEU A 157 -8.75 1.35 -6.78
N SER A 158 -8.74 2.59 -6.29
CA SER A 158 -9.89 3.18 -5.61
C SER A 158 -9.81 4.70 -5.66
N ASN A 159 -10.96 5.36 -5.70
CA ASN A 159 -11.12 6.82 -5.69
C ASN A 159 -11.68 7.35 -4.35
N ARG A 160 -11.65 6.52 -3.31
CA ARG A 160 -12.30 6.79 -2.02
C ARG A 160 -11.31 6.96 -0.88
N VAL A 161 -10.01 7.11 -1.14
CA VAL A 161 -9.04 7.32 -0.05
C VAL A 161 -9.33 8.64 0.63
N LYS A 162 -9.40 8.63 1.97
CA LYS A 162 -9.55 9.84 2.77
C LYS A 162 -8.37 10.77 2.51
N LYS A 163 -8.67 12.00 2.11
CA LYS A 163 -7.69 13.07 1.99
C LYS A 163 -7.60 13.85 3.29
N THR A 164 -6.40 13.98 3.83
CA THR A 164 -6.13 14.83 4.99
C THR A 164 -5.05 15.85 4.71
N GLN A 165 -5.06 16.90 5.51
CA GLN A 165 -4.03 17.92 5.53
C GLN A 165 -3.71 18.23 6.98
N PHE A 166 -2.43 18.17 7.33
CA PHE A 166 -1.99 18.52 8.68
C PHE A 166 -2.29 19.99 8.95
N MET A 167 -2.68 20.28 10.18
CA MET A 167 -2.99 21.63 10.63
C MET A 167 -2.00 22.02 11.72
N LEU A 168 -1.28 23.12 11.52
CA LEU A 168 -0.42 23.73 12.53
C LEU A 168 -1.08 25.03 12.99
N SER A 169 -1.54 25.08 14.25
CA SER A 169 -2.21 26.23 14.85
C SER A 169 -3.42 26.74 14.05
N GLY A 170 -4.19 25.82 13.45
CA GLY A 170 -5.39 26.16 12.66
C GLY A 170 -5.12 26.56 11.21
N SER A 171 -3.86 26.54 10.76
CA SER A 171 -3.48 26.76 9.36
C SER A 171 -3.01 25.47 8.70
N PRO A 172 -3.33 25.25 7.41
CA PRO A 172 -2.76 24.16 6.63
C PRO A 172 -1.23 24.12 6.70
N TRP A 173 -0.70 22.97 7.11
CA TRP A 173 0.72 22.72 7.25
C TRP A 173 1.16 21.63 6.27
N GLY A 174 1.52 22.06 5.06
CA GLY A 174 1.92 21.19 3.97
C GLY A 174 0.79 20.88 2.99
N PRO A 175 1.07 20.13 1.91
CA PRO A 175 0.05 19.68 0.97
C PRO A 175 -0.92 18.69 1.63
N SER A 176 -2.04 18.42 0.96
CA SER A 176 -2.95 17.35 1.34
C SER A 176 -2.46 15.98 0.84
N THR A 177 -2.69 14.89 1.57
CA THR A 177 -2.35 13.50 1.19
C THR A 177 -3.51 12.56 1.45
N GLY A 178 -3.49 11.42 0.75
CA GLY A 178 -4.32 10.28 1.09
C GLY A 178 -3.81 9.62 2.38
N ASN A 179 -4.75 9.14 3.19
CA ASN A 179 -4.47 8.39 4.40
C ASN A 179 -4.18 6.93 4.05
N ILE A 180 -2.92 6.68 3.73
CA ILE A 180 -2.35 5.37 3.50
C ILE A 180 -1.03 5.26 4.25
N ARG A 181 -0.80 4.11 4.85
CA ARG A 181 0.46 3.77 5.49
C ARG A 181 0.81 2.33 5.17
N PHE A 182 2.05 2.13 4.77
CA PHE A 182 2.66 0.82 4.64
C PHE A 182 3.75 0.65 5.70
N GLU A 183 3.89 -0.56 6.19
CA GLU A 183 4.97 -0.96 7.07
C GLU A 183 5.53 -2.29 6.58
N ILE A 184 6.86 -2.42 6.57
CA ILE A 184 7.55 -3.65 6.18
C ILE A 184 8.24 -4.25 7.40
N ILE A 185 7.93 -5.51 7.69
CA ILE A 185 8.53 -6.28 8.77
C ILE A 185 9.23 -7.49 8.15
N LYS A 186 10.51 -7.67 8.46
CA LYS A 186 11.30 -8.83 8.03
C LYS A 186 11.59 -9.71 9.23
N THR A 187 11.35 -11.02 9.10
CA THR A 187 11.51 -12.00 10.17
C THR A 187 12.30 -13.20 9.66
N PRO A 188 13.54 -13.42 10.12
CA PRO A 188 14.34 -12.53 10.98
C PRO A 188 14.67 -11.15 10.36
N SER A 189 14.97 -10.16 11.20
CA SER A 189 15.31 -8.80 10.75
C SER A 189 16.69 -8.77 10.07
N ASP A 190 16.94 -7.78 9.21
CA ASP A 190 18.26 -7.63 8.56
C ASP A 190 19.38 -7.45 9.61
N ALA A 191 19.11 -6.69 10.68
CA ALA A 191 20.05 -6.47 11.76
C ALA A 191 20.38 -7.79 12.50
N SER A 192 19.38 -8.62 12.80
CA SER A 192 19.58 -9.92 13.43
C SER A 192 20.43 -10.86 12.57
N LEU A 193 20.31 -10.79 11.25
CA LEU A 193 21.09 -11.62 10.31
C LEU A 193 22.54 -11.13 10.17
N SER A 194 22.78 -9.82 10.24
CA SER A 194 24.11 -9.22 10.01
C SER A 194 25.20 -9.61 11.01
N GLY A 195 24.83 -10.24 12.14
CA GLY A 195 25.76 -10.62 13.22
C GLY A 195 25.84 -12.13 13.48
N VAL A 196 25.18 -12.97 12.67
CA VAL A 196 25.03 -14.39 12.95
C VAL A 196 25.47 -15.24 11.77
N ASN A 197 26.41 -16.17 12.02
CA ASN A 197 26.93 -17.06 11.00
C ASN A 197 26.14 -18.37 10.93
N PRO A 198 25.90 -18.93 9.73
CA PRO A 198 25.32 -20.26 9.57
C PRO A 198 26.03 -21.34 10.37
N GLY A 199 25.27 -22.34 10.82
CA GLY A 199 25.79 -23.50 11.55
C GLY A 199 26.08 -23.25 13.03
N THR A 200 25.90 -22.02 13.52
CA THR A 200 26.02 -21.68 14.94
C THR A 200 24.71 -21.91 15.71
N SER A 201 24.77 -22.04 17.03
CA SER A 201 23.55 -22.08 17.86
C SER A 201 22.74 -20.79 17.71
N ALA A 202 23.42 -19.64 17.68
CA ALA A 202 22.80 -18.34 17.45
C ALA A 202 22.01 -18.28 16.13
N TRP A 203 22.48 -18.95 15.07
CA TRP A 203 21.74 -19.07 13.81
C TRP A 203 20.45 -19.85 13.97
N MET A 204 20.48 -20.98 14.67
CA MET A 204 19.28 -21.80 14.92
C MET A 204 18.29 -21.13 15.87
N GLU A 205 18.77 -20.23 16.73
CA GLU A 205 17.97 -19.46 17.70
C GLU A 205 17.30 -18.21 17.12
N LEU A 206 17.64 -17.81 15.88
CA LEU A 206 16.95 -16.72 15.21
C LEU A 206 15.44 -17.03 15.07
N PRO A 207 14.57 -16.00 15.05
CA PRO A 207 13.13 -16.18 14.97
C PRO A 207 12.70 -16.57 13.54
N TRP A 208 13.11 -17.75 13.09
CA TRP A 208 12.71 -18.28 11.79
C TRP A 208 11.21 -18.60 11.80
N PRO A 209 10.45 -18.13 10.80
CA PRO A 209 9.09 -18.58 10.56
C PRO A 209 8.95 -20.09 10.70
N GLN A 210 8.03 -20.52 11.58
CA GLN A 210 7.77 -21.93 11.88
C GLN A 210 9.00 -22.71 12.37
N GLY A 211 10.04 -22.05 12.87
CA GLY A 211 11.31 -22.68 13.25
C GLY A 211 12.05 -23.33 12.07
N THR A 212 11.74 -22.95 10.83
CA THR A 212 12.30 -23.60 9.64
C THR A 212 13.67 -23.04 9.31
N ALA A 213 14.71 -23.68 9.85
CA ALA A 213 16.10 -23.42 9.51
C ALA A 213 16.92 -24.71 9.44
N SER A 214 17.99 -24.65 8.66
CA SER A 214 19.03 -25.66 8.56
C SER A 214 20.38 -25.02 8.90
N ALA A 215 21.44 -25.82 8.97
CA ALA A 215 22.78 -25.30 9.23
C ALA A 215 23.23 -24.23 8.20
N ASN A 216 22.70 -24.23 6.98
CA ASN A 216 23.19 -23.38 5.89
C ASN A 216 22.11 -22.45 5.29
N SER A 217 20.85 -22.58 5.71
CA SER A 217 19.74 -21.81 5.15
C SER A 217 18.60 -21.66 6.14
N GLY A 218 17.77 -20.64 5.97
CA GLY A 218 16.58 -20.41 6.80
C GLY A 218 15.41 -19.90 5.98
N LEU A 219 14.20 -20.25 6.37
CA LEU A 219 13.00 -19.69 5.77
C LEU A 219 12.81 -18.28 6.31
N ARG A 220 12.87 -17.26 5.46
CA ARG A 220 12.64 -15.88 5.85
C ARG A 220 11.27 -15.40 5.40
N GLN A 221 10.61 -14.60 6.23
CA GLN A 221 9.32 -13.98 5.92
C GLN A 221 9.49 -12.47 5.84
N VAL A 222 8.85 -11.86 4.84
CA VAL A 222 8.67 -10.42 4.76
C VAL A 222 7.18 -10.12 4.70
N THR A 223 6.70 -9.34 5.66
CA THR A 223 5.31 -8.96 5.80
C THR A 223 5.16 -7.48 5.54
N ILE A 224 4.20 -7.13 4.69
CA ILE A 224 3.73 -5.76 4.50
C ILE A 224 2.42 -5.62 5.25
N ASN A 225 2.39 -4.73 6.23
CA ASN A 225 1.14 -4.25 6.82
C ASN A 225 0.72 -2.98 6.08
N TYR A 226 -0.58 -2.83 5.86
CA TYR A 226 -1.12 -1.62 5.28
C TYR A 226 -2.36 -1.17 6.04
N GLU A 227 -2.39 0.12 6.29
CA GLU A 227 -3.47 0.83 6.98
C GLU A 227 -3.97 1.93 6.05
N MET A 228 -5.27 1.95 5.79
CA MET A 228 -5.87 2.92 4.87
C MET A 228 -7.18 3.42 5.43
N GLN A 229 -7.53 4.67 5.14
CA GLN A 229 -8.85 5.21 5.47
C GLN A 229 -9.62 5.51 4.19
N PHE A 230 -10.85 5.01 4.11
CA PHE A 230 -11.71 5.18 2.94
C PHE A 230 -13.01 5.88 3.30
N GLU A 231 -13.47 6.75 2.41
CA GLU A 231 -14.72 7.45 2.51
C GLU A 231 -15.90 6.51 2.23
N SER A 232 -16.94 6.63 3.05
CA SER A 232 -18.20 5.91 2.86
C SER A 232 -18.97 6.45 1.67
N THR A 233 -18.98 7.76 1.42
CA THR A 233 -19.64 8.32 0.25
C THR A 233 -18.68 8.51 -0.91
N GLU A 234 -19.16 8.22 -2.12
CA GLU A 234 -18.47 8.61 -3.34
C GLU A 234 -18.36 10.14 -3.38
N ARG A 235 -17.19 10.61 -3.80
CA ARG A 235 -16.84 12.02 -3.76
C ARG A 235 -17.83 12.85 -4.56
N SER A 236 -18.37 13.90 -3.95
CA SER A 236 -19.17 14.92 -4.65
C SER A 236 -18.30 16.09 -5.16
N SER A 237 -17.12 16.33 -4.56
CA SER A 237 -16.21 17.41 -4.95
C SER A 237 -14.71 17.08 -4.84
N LEU A 238 -13.93 17.61 -5.80
CA LEU A 238 -12.51 18.05 -5.71
C LEU A 238 -11.80 18.12 -4.33
N ASN A 239 -12.48 18.66 -3.32
CA ASN A 239 -11.81 19.41 -2.26
C ASN A 239 -12.20 18.99 -0.85
N ASP A 240 -12.86 17.84 -0.69
CA ASP A 240 -13.27 17.34 0.62
C ASP A 240 -12.02 16.91 1.41
N ILE A 241 -11.43 17.84 2.17
CA ILE A 241 -10.24 17.65 3.00
C ILE A 241 -10.70 17.47 4.45
N ASN A 242 -10.11 16.50 5.15
CA ASN A 242 -10.37 16.23 6.57
C ASN A 242 -11.84 15.87 6.87
N SER A 243 -12.46 15.08 5.98
CA SER A 243 -13.79 14.51 6.20
C SER A 243 -13.87 13.72 7.52
N SER A 244 -15.06 13.69 8.13
CA SER A 244 -15.36 12.86 9.31
C SER A 244 -15.98 11.50 8.99
N THR A 245 -16.24 11.19 7.72
CA THR A 245 -17.02 10.03 7.27
C THR A 245 -16.18 8.81 6.88
N ALA A 246 -14.86 8.93 7.00
CA ALA A 246 -13.92 7.88 6.61
C ALA A 246 -13.85 6.74 7.64
N LEU A 247 -13.79 5.51 7.14
CA LEU A 247 -13.62 4.28 7.91
C LEU A 247 -12.18 3.76 7.77
N PRO A 248 -11.55 3.26 8.85
CA PRO A 248 -10.24 2.65 8.79
C PRO A 248 -10.33 1.18 8.32
N PHE A 249 -9.37 0.80 7.48
CA PHE A 249 -9.19 -0.55 6.97
C PHE A 249 -7.74 -0.98 7.17
N PHE A 250 -7.57 -2.24 7.56
CA PHE A 250 -6.28 -2.82 7.87
C PHE A 250 -6.12 -4.11 7.07
N GLY A 251 -4.91 -4.36 6.59
CA GLY A 251 -4.58 -5.62 5.98
C GLY A 251 -3.10 -5.93 6.07
N SER A 252 -2.75 -7.17 5.76
CA SER A 252 -1.37 -7.62 5.73
C SER A 252 -1.17 -8.67 4.66
N SER A 253 0.04 -8.73 4.13
CA SER A 253 0.45 -9.68 3.11
C SER A 253 1.89 -10.08 3.32
N SER A 254 2.20 -11.36 3.15
CA SER A 254 3.54 -11.89 3.42
C SER A 254 4.11 -12.67 2.25
N ARG A 255 5.44 -12.61 2.11
CA ARG A 255 6.24 -13.40 1.18
C ARG A 255 7.28 -14.20 1.94
N TYR A 256 7.34 -15.51 1.69
CA TYR A 256 8.34 -16.42 2.26
C TYR A 256 9.42 -16.75 1.25
N TYR A 257 10.69 -16.76 1.65
CA TYR A 257 11.77 -17.16 0.76
C TYR A 257 12.90 -17.84 1.50
N ALA A 258 13.66 -18.68 0.80
CA ALA A 258 14.86 -19.29 1.35
C ALA A 258 15.97 -18.25 1.41
N HIS A 259 16.49 -18.01 2.61
CA HIS A 259 17.65 -17.16 2.85
C HIS A 259 18.90 -18.03 3.01
N THR A 260 19.89 -17.74 2.19
CA THR A 260 21.22 -18.38 2.19
C THR A 260 22.26 -17.26 2.19
N PRO A 261 23.00 -17.04 3.29
CA PRO A 261 23.97 -15.95 3.35
C PRO A 261 25.18 -16.15 2.43
#